data_AF-A0AA47FH74-F1
#
_entry.id   AF-A0AA47FH74-F1
#
_cell.length_a   1.000
_cell.length_b   1.000
_cell.length_c   1.000
_cell.angle_alpha   90.00
_cell.angle_beta   90.00
_cell.angle_gamma   90.00
#
_symmetry.space_group_name_H-M   'P 1'
#
loop_
_entity.id
_entity.type
_entity.pdbx_description
1 polymer ?
#
loop_
_entity_poly.entity_id
_entity_poly.type
_entity_poly.pdbx_seq_one_letter_code
_entity_poly.pdbx_strand_id
1 'polypeptide(L)'
;MTLETNRRRALALLGAGVLGASVSSCGHGHVTTPPAVGDGATTHLSLHVSDAQGGALNLEALRRIQSNGKGEPGYDDALLDAKTLEVIAVGPLYQDENGTIGIDVPTGRDCTLTMSWPTSHGYSALMADLPASGEHDLLELAARTLHERQAERYQQATAQGLKGADEAVTLRDSAQQSLDACATAQSWADRGRLANSALESAAGAQLALDRALVAQAPQDAIIGVTFTRVPTAAEVAAALASNGPGGGKRKVSARLVIGDPGDAQEMAGWRTTVESLHAQGGLALAQICDSHDVAALTDAAWDARVDALIKALPNVDAWEIGNEIGGDWLGTGPVAKAQRAAKAVRERTSATTVLTLYYQLGQADPAYSLFSYAAREVRQSIRELVDVVGLSVYPQLHPLGTAADRVLSALDTAFPSSRIAVTELGYGAEDLNAGPWWFGSASDPVVARTAVAEHVTGAALGRSDAWGAPFWWYYLEDQVGTPGGKVAPALAAASNGF
;
A
#
# COMPACT_ATOMS: atom_id res chain seq x y z
N MET A 1 23.32 20.86 5.45
CA MET A 1 22.24 21.58 4.72
C MET A 1 22.20 21.16 3.25
N THR A 2 22.49 19.89 2.94
CA THR A 2 22.82 19.40 1.58
C THR A 2 22.21 18.03 1.25
N LEU A 3 21.54 17.37 2.21
CA LEU A 3 20.85 16.07 2.01
C LEU A 3 19.33 16.22 1.89
N GLU A 4 18.69 17.06 2.72
CA GLU A 4 17.25 17.42 2.60
C GLU A 4 16.89 18.04 1.23
N THR A 5 17.85 18.70 0.60
CA THR A 5 17.65 19.42 -0.67
C THR A 5 17.61 18.48 -1.88
N ASN A 6 18.16 17.27 -1.78
CA ASN A 6 18.26 16.34 -2.91
C ASN A 6 16.97 15.52 -3.12
N ARG A 7 16.27 15.07 -2.05
CA ARG A 7 15.01 14.32 -2.21
C ARG A 7 13.77 15.20 -2.41
N ARG A 8 13.71 16.42 -1.85
CA ARG A 8 12.66 17.42 -2.22
C ARG A 8 12.69 17.78 -3.70
N ARG A 9 13.86 17.70 -4.35
CA ARG A 9 14.00 17.85 -5.81
C ARG A 9 13.68 16.55 -6.57
N ALA A 10 13.94 15.38 -6.00
CA ALA A 10 13.74 14.09 -6.64
C ALA A 10 12.29 13.57 -6.61
N LEU A 11 11.54 13.77 -5.52
CA LEU A 11 10.10 13.48 -5.50
C LEU A 11 9.30 14.55 -6.28
N ALA A 12 9.82 15.78 -6.37
CA ALA A 12 9.38 16.73 -7.39
C ALA A 12 9.73 16.27 -8.82
N LEU A 13 10.80 15.49 -9.04
CA LEU A 13 11.13 14.85 -10.32
C LEU A 13 10.37 13.53 -10.55
N LEU A 14 9.80 12.86 -9.55
CA LEU A 14 8.86 11.75 -9.74
C LEU A 14 7.43 12.28 -9.94
N GLY A 15 7.09 13.40 -9.32
CA GLY A 15 5.86 14.16 -9.55
C GLY A 15 5.89 15.06 -10.81
N ALA A 16 7.06 15.37 -11.37
CA ALA A 16 7.21 16.16 -12.61
C ALA A 16 7.98 15.45 -13.74
N GLY A 17 8.53 14.26 -13.52
CA GLY A 17 9.42 13.56 -14.48
C GLY A 17 8.74 12.50 -15.33
N VAL A 18 7.49 12.71 -15.73
CA VAL A 18 6.93 12.11 -16.95
C VAL A 18 6.52 13.19 -17.97
N LEU A 19 6.85 14.46 -17.74
CA LEU A 19 6.64 15.53 -18.71
C LEU A 19 7.98 15.94 -19.36
N GLY A 20 8.45 15.18 -20.35
CA GLY A 20 9.59 15.62 -21.16
C GLY A 20 10.28 14.59 -22.07
N ALA A 21 9.66 14.32 -23.21
CA ALA A 21 10.29 14.00 -24.51
C ALA A 21 11.49 13.02 -24.57
N SER A 22 11.20 11.76 -24.89
CA SER A 22 11.96 11.06 -25.94
C SER A 22 11.00 10.62 -27.04
N VAL A 23 10.74 11.57 -27.93
CA VAL A 23 10.04 11.35 -29.20
C VAL A 23 11.02 10.61 -30.12
N SER A 24 10.70 9.37 -30.49
CA SER A 24 11.11 8.85 -31.80
C SER A 24 9.90 8.92 -32.71
N SER A 25 9.97 9.87 -33.64
CA SER A 25 8.97 10.03 -34.69
C SER A 25 8.97 8.81 -35.59
N CYS A 26 7.81 8.18 -35.78
CA CYS A 26 7.44 7.51 -37.02
C CYS A 26 5.93 7.29 -37.06
N GLY A 27 5.25 8.10 -37.89
CA GLY A 27 4.05 7.68 -38.61
C GLY A 27 2.71 7.68 -37.87
N HIS A 28 1.83 8.59 -38.25
CA HIS A 28 0.38 8.39 -38.13
C HIS A 28 0.00 7.05 -38.78
N GLY A 29 -0.53 6.12 -37.99
CA GLY A 29 -1.08 4.87 -38.47
C GLY A 29 -1.92 4.23 -37.37
N HIS A 30 -3.19 4.00 -37.68
CA HIS A 30 -4.18 3.14 -37.01
C HIS A 30 -4.00 2.79 -35.53
N VAL A 31 -5.06 3.08 -34.76
CA VAL A 31 -5.38 2.42 -33.48
C VAL A 31 -5.07 0.93 -33.58
N THR A 32 -3.95 0.52 -33.00
CA THR A 32 -3.64 -0.88 -32.76
C THR A 32 -3.95 -1.16 -31.30
N THR A 33 -4.95 -1.99 -31.10
CA THR A 33 -5.22 -2.75 -29.88
C THR A 33 -3.90 -3.21 -29.23
N PRO A 34 -3.76 -3.14 -27.89
CA PRO A 34 -2.61 -3.73 -27.21
C PRO A 34 -2.44 -5.20 -27.63
N PRO A 35 -1.21 -5.72 -27.68
CA PRO A 35 -0.98 -7.09 -28.10
C PRO A 35 -1.75 -8.04 -27.17
N ALA A 36 -2.57 -8.91 -27.76
CA ALA A 36 -3.31 -9.94 -27.06
C ALA A 36 -2.34 -10.78 -26.22
N VAL A 37 -2.63 -10.88 -24.92
CA VAL A 37 -1.83 -11.66 -23.97
C VAL A 37 -2.18 -13.15 -24.16
N GLY A 38 -1.39 -13.84 -24.99
CA GLY A 38 -1.39 -15.30 -25.15
C GLY A 38 -2.48 -15.86 -26.07
N ASP A 39 -2.14 -16.88 -26.84
CA ASP A 39 -3.03 -17.65 -27.75
C ASP A 39 -4.15 -18.43 -27.02
N GLY A 40 -4.58 -17.98 -25.83
CA GLY A 40 -5.61 -18.61 -25.02
C GLY A 40 -7.01 -18.08 -25.35
N ALA A 41 -8.01 -18.94 -25.26
CA ALA A 41 -9.41 -18.51 -25.39
C ALA A 41 -9.79 -17.54 -24.26
N THR A 42 -10.40 -16.41 -24.62
CA THR A 42 -10.99 -15.45 -23.67
C THR A 42 -12.52 -15.54 -23.70
N THR A 43 -13.15 -15.12 -22.62
CA THR A 43 -14.59 -14.85 -22.56
C THR A 43 -14.83 -13.36 -22.40
N HIS A 44 -15.86 -12.87 -23.08
CA HIS A 44 -16.25 -11.46 -23.05
C HIS A 44 -17.24 -11.19 -21.91
N LEU A 45 -17.04 -10.08 -21.21
CA LEU A 45 -18.00 -9.50 -20.29
C LEU A 45 -18.37 -8.07 -20.68
N SER A 46 -19.65 -7.77 -20.54
CA SER A 46 -20.17 -6.41 -20.63
C SER A 46 -20.38 -5.84 -19.22
N LEU A 47 -19.82 -4.67 -18.97
CA LEU A 47 -19.88 -3.98 -17.69
C LEU A 47 -20.73 -2.71 -17.82
N HIS A 48 -21.83 -2.68 -17.08
CA HIS A 48 -22.56 -1.46 -16.79
C HIS A 48 -21.89 -0.75 -15.62
N VAL A 49 -21.68 0.55 -15.77
CA VAL A 49 -21.16 1.39 -14.69
C VAL A 49 -22.02 2.64 -14.62
N SER A 50 -22.37 3.04 -13.39
CA SER A 50 -23.24 4.18 -13.16
C SER A 50 -22.61 5.16 -12.16
N ASP A 51 -22.91 6.44 -12.32
CA ASP A 51 -22.70 7.42 -11.26
C ASP A 51 -23.61 7.16 -10.04
N ALA A 52 -23.42 7.93 -8.97
CA ALA A 52 -24.19 7.82 -7.74
C ALA A 52 -25.70 8.08 -7.92
N GLN A 53 -26.11 8.71 -9.02
CA GLN A 53 -27.51 8.98 -9.37
C GLN A 53 -28.11 7.92 -10.30
N GLY A 54 -27.33 6.92 -10.73
CA GLY A 54 -27.74 5.87 -11.65
C GLY A 54 -27.61 6.25 -13.14
N GLY A 55 -26.93 7.35 -13.44
CA GLY A 55 -26.59 7.75 -14.79
C GLY A 55 -25.50 6.84 -15.36
N ALA A 56 -25.75 6.23 -16.52
CA ALA A 56 -24.78 5.35 -17.17
C ALA A 56 -23.51 6.11 -17.57
N LEU A 57 -22.35 5.53 -17.26
CA LEU A 57 -21.04 6.04 -17.61
C LEU A 57 -20.53 5.33 -18.86
N ASN A 58 -20.10 6.10 -19.85
CA ASN A 58 -19.26 5.57 -20.93
C ASN A 58 -17.80 5.44 -20.46
N LEU A 59 -16.96 4.82 -21.28
CA LEU A 59 -15.55 4.61 -20.92
C LEU A 59 -14.82 5.94 -20.61
N GLU A 60 -15.06 6.99 -21.38
CA GLU A 60 -14.44 8.31 -21.13
C GLU A 60 -14.82 8.88 -19.75
N ALA A 61 -16.10 8.81 -19.38
CA ALA A 61 -16.58 9.28 -18.08
C ALA A 61 -16.05 8.41 -16.93
N LEU A 62 -16.00 7.08 -17.10
CA LEU A 62 -15.36 6.17 -16.16
C LEU A 62 -13.89 6.56 -15.93
N ARG A 63 -13.15 6.77 -17.02
CA ARG A 63 -11.71 7.11 -16.98
C ARG A 63 -11.45 8.44 -16.30
N ARG A 64 -12.33 9.43 -16.47
CA ARG A 64 -12.24 10.71 -15.73
C ARG A 64 -12.40 10.55 -14.22
N ILE A 65 -13.27 9.64 -13.78
CA ILE A 65 -13.41 9.32 -12.36
C ILE A 65 -12.17 8.58 -11.89
N GLN A 66 -11.79 7.49 -12.59
CA GLN A 66 -10.62 6.70 -12.23
C GLN A 66 -9.35 7.51 -12.14
N SER A 67 -9.16 8.54 -12.96
CA SER A 67 -7.94 9.37 -12.98
C SER A 67 -7.90 10.48 -11.93
N ASN A 68 -8.97 10.64 -11.13
CA ASN A 68 -9.20 11.76 -10.20
C ASN A 68 -8.91 13.15 -10.81
N GLY A 69 -9.13 13.31 -12.12
CA GLY A 69 -8.82 14.55 -12.85
C GLY A 69 -7.33 14.93 -12.90
N LYS A 70 -6.43 13.98 -12.60
CA LYS A 70 -4.98 14.17 -12.50
C LYS A 70 -4.17 13.32 -13.49
N GLY A 71 -4.78 12.34 -14.14
CA GLY A 71 -4.11 11.52 -15.14
C GLY A 71 -4.02 12.15 -16.53
N GLU A 72 -2.93 11.85 -17.24
CA GLU A 72 -2.95 11.71 -18.70
C GLU A 72 -3.86 10.52 -19.08
N PRO A 73 -4.38 10.42 -20.32
CA PRO A 73 -5.14 9.25 -20.77
C PRO A 73 -4.28 7.97 -20.66
N GLY A 74 -4.52 7.15 -19.65
CA GLY A 74 -3.73 5.95 -19.33
C GLY A 74 -4.31 5.20 -18.13
N TYR A 75 -4.06 3.90 -18.07
CA TYR A 75 -4.93 2.92 -17.42
C TYR A 75 -4.68 2.74 -15.91
N ASP A 76 -5.48 3.40 -15.07
CA ASP A 76 -5.55 3.13 -13.62
C ASP A 76 -6.39 1.86 -13.31
N ASP A 77 -6.41 0.90 -14.23
CA ASP A 77 -7.08 -0.39 -14.09
C ASP A 77 -6.19 -1.53 -14.56
N ALA A 78 -6.30 -2.66 -13.86
CA ALA A 78 -5.61 -3.89 -14.21
C ALA A 78 -6.52 -5.09 -13.99
N LEU A 79 -6.39 -6.07 -14.88
CA LEU A 79 -6.93 -7.40 -14.68
C LEU A 79 -5.89 -8.20 -13.91
N LEU A 80 -6.27 -8.68 -12.73
CA LEU A 80 -5.42 -9.48 -11.87
C LEU A 80 -5.97 -10.89 -11.74
N ASP A 81 -5.11 -11.83 -11.37
CA ASP A 81 -5.51 -13.10 -10.83
C ASP A 81 -6.24 -12.91 -9.49
N ALA A 82 -7.46 -13.44 -9.35
CA ALA A 82 -8.29 -13.15 -8.17
C ALA A 82 -7.70 -13.67 -6.86
N LYS A 83 -6.81 -14.67 -6.92
CA LYS A 83 -6.20 -15.29 -5.74
C LYS A 83 -4.83 -14.69 -5.43
N THR A 84 -3.96 -14.62 -6.43
CA THR A 84 -2.56 -14.21 -6.25
C THR A 84 -2.35 -12.71 -6.40
N LEU A 85 -3.30 -12.00 -7.02
CA LEU A 85 -3.20 -10.59 -7.41
C LEU A 85 -2.06 -10.29 -8.39
N GLU A 86 -1.50 -11.32 -9.04
CA GLU A 86 -0.57 -11.14 -10.16
C GLU A 86 -1.29 -10.51 -11.35
N VAL A 87 -0.62 -9.56 -12.01
CA VAL A 87 -1.18 -8.84 -13.16
C VAL A 87 -1.27 -9.77 -14.36
N ILE A 88 -2.46 -9.82 -14.96
CA ILE A 88 -2.76 -10.50 -16.22
C ILE A 88 -2.68 -9.51 -17.38
N ALA A 89 -3.33 -8.35 -17.24
CA ALA A 89 -3.34 -7.28 -18.24
C ALA A 89 -3.49 -5.92 -17.55
N VAL A 90 -2.92 -4.87 -18.13
CA VAL A 90 -3.11 -3.47 -17.73
C VAL A 90 -3.98 -2.80 -18.78
N GLY A 91 -4.90 -1.94 -18.34
CA GLY A 91 -5.87 -1.33 -19.23
C GLY A 91 -6.82 -2.28 -19.93
N PRO A 92 -7.40 -3.28 -19.24
CA PRO A 92 -8.23 -4.29 -19.88
C PRO A 92 -9.59 -3.75 -20.36
N LEU A 93 -10.06 -2.60 -19.86
CA LEU A 93 -11.36 -2.07 -20.24
C LEU A 93 -11.32 -1.31 -21.58
N TYR A 94 -12.25 -1.65 -22.46
CA TYR A 94 -12.49 -0.96 -23.73
C TYR A 94 -13.98 -0.64 -23.90
N GLN A 95 -14.32 0.16 -24.91
CA GLN A 95 -15.71 0.41 -25.28
C GLN A 95 -16.02 -0.37 -26.55
N ASP A 96 -17.06 -1.20 -26.52
CA ASP A 96 -17.47 -2.00 -27.68
C ASP A 96 -18.20 -1.15 -28.73
N GLU A 97 -18.54 -1.77 -29.87
CA GLU A 97 -19.26 -1.11 -30.96
C GLU A 97 -20.66 -0.61 -30.58
N ASN A 98 -21.26 -1.19 -29.54
CA ASN A 98 -22.58 -0.81 -29.02
C ASN A 98 -22.49 0.32 -27.97
N GLY A 99 -21.28 0.74 -27.61
CA GLY A 99 -21.02 1.77 -26.62
C GLY A 99 -20.97 1.25 -25.17
N THR A 100 -21.03 -0.06 -24.95
CA THR A 100 -20.92 -0.70 -23.64
C THR A 100 -19.46 -0.89 -23.26
N ILE A 101 -19.13 -0.85 -21.96
CA ILE A 101 -17.77 -1.09 -21.49
C ILE A 101 -17.53 -2.60 -21.48
N GLY A 102 -16.53 -3.06 -22.22
CA GLY A 102 -16.17 -4.47 -22.35
C GLY A 102 -14.88 -4.81 -21.61
N ILE A 103 -14.76 -6.07 -21.22
CA ILE A 103 -13.51 -6.68 -20.76
C ILE A 103 -13.42 -8.13 -21.22
N ASP A 104 -12.24 -8.54 -21.66
CA ASP A 104 -11.95 -9.93 -22.00
C ASP A 104 -11.15 -10.59 -20.88
N VAL A 105 -11.63 -11.74 -20.41
CA VAL A 105 -10.98 -12.51 -19.34
C VAL A 105 -10.50 -13.86 -19.86
N PRO A 106 -9.34 -14.37 -19.41
CA PRO A 106 -8.90 -15.72 -19.79
C PRO A 106 -9.89 -16.80 -19.35
N THR A 107 -10.25 -17.71 -20.27
CA THR A 107 -11.20 -18.79 -19.99
C THR A 107 -10.69 -19.69 -18.87
N GLY A 108 -11.52 -19.96 -17.87
CA GLY A 108 -11.20 -20.89 -16.78
C GLY A 108 -10.25 -20.33 -15.72
N ARG A 109 -10.02 -19.01 -15.71
CA ARG A 109 -9.22 -18.32 -14.70
C ARG A 109 -10.08 -17.37 -13.89
N ASP A 110 -10.02 -17.47 -12.56
CA ASP A 110 -10.66 -16.51 -11.68
C ASP A 110 -9.88 -15.20 -11.72
N CYS A 111 -10.53 -14.15 -12.20
CA CYS A 111 -9.91 -12.84 -12.40
C CYS A 111 -10.61 -11.79 -11.54
N THR A 112 -9.86 -10.76 -11.16
CA THR A 112 -10.40 -9.58 -10.48
C THR A 112 -9.97 -8.34 -11.24
N LEU A 113 -10.90 -7.46 -11.55
CA LEU A 113 -10.59 -6.14 -12.07
C LEU A 113 -10.27 -5.23 -10.89
N THR A 114 -9.11 -4.59 -10.92
CA THR A 114 -8.79 -3.50 -10.00
C THR A 114 -8.81 -2.15 -10.71
N MET A 115 -9.24 -1.11 -10.01
CA MET A 115 -9.12 0.27 -10.47
C MET A 115 -9.15 1.28 -9.33
N SER A 116 -8.61 2.48 -9.54
CA SER A 116 -8.87 3.61 -8.65
C SER A 116 -10.35 3.98 -8.66
N TRP A 117 -11.04 3.96 -7.52
CA TRP A 117 -12.46 4.35 -7.44
C TRP A 117 -12.79 5.08 -6.14
N PRO A 118 -13.57 6.18 -6.19
CA PRO A 118 -13.96 6.92 -5.00
C PRO A 118 -15.13 6.27 -4.26
N THR A 119 -15.11 6.37 -2.94
CA THR A 119 -16.29 6.28 -2.07
C THR A 119 -16.34 7.51 -1.17
N SER A 120 -17.34 7.59 -0.28
CA SER A 120 -17.37 8.61 0.79
C SER A 120 -16.14 8.58 1.72
N HIS A 121 -15.34 7.49 1.67
CA HIS A 121 -14.12 7.33 2.43
C HIS A 121 -12.84 7.72 1.66
N GLY A 122 -12.94 8.20 0.42
CA GLY A 122 -11.79 8.52 -0.46
C GLY A 122 -11.56 7.48 -1.55
N TYR A 123 -10.57 7.66 -2.43
CA TYR A 123 -10.26 6.63 -3.43
C TYR A 123 -9.58 5.42 -2.78
N SER A 124 -10.03 4.26 -3.21
CA SER A 124 -9.45 2.96 -2.89
C SER A 124 -9.09 2.22 -4.18
N ALA A 125 -8.26 1.19 -4.06
CA ALA A 125 -8.18 0.20 -5.12
C ALA A 125 -9.48 -0.60 -5.06
N LEU A 126 -10.42 -0.29 -5.94
CA LEU A 126 -11.60 -1.12 -6.15
C LEU A 126 -11.12 -2.50 -6.60
N MET A 127 -11.77 -3.57 -6.16
CA MET A 127 -11.53 -4.92 -6.65
C MET A 127 -12.87 -5.61 -6.90
N ALA A 128 -13.09 -6.03 -8.15
CA ALA A 128 -14.30 -6.71 -8.59
C ALA A 128 -13.92 -8.08 -9.15
N ASP A 129 -14.22 -9.14 -8.40
CA ASP A 129 -14.06 -10.52 -8.87
C ASP A 129 -15.07 -10.75 -10.01
N LEU A 130 -14.55 -11.13 -11.18
CA LEU A 130 -15.30 -11.17 -12.42
C LEU A 130 -15.90 -12.56 -12.64
N PRO A 131 -17.18 -12.65 -13.03
CA PRO A 131 -17.79 -13.91 -13.44
C PRO A 131 -17.22 -14.39 -14.79
N ALA A 132 -17.55 -15.62 -15.19
CA ALA A 132 -17.01 -16.19 -16.43
C ALA A 132 -17.51 -15.50 -17.71
N SER A 133 -18.72 -14.95 -17.71
CA SER A 133 -19.33 -14.29 -18.89
C SER A 133 -20.58 -13.49 -18.50
N GLY A 134 -21.10 -12.70 -19.43
CA GLY A 134 -22.42 -12.06 -19.35
C GLY A 134 -22.35 -10.55 -19.12
N GLU A 135 -23.51 -9.96 -18.84
CA GLU A 135 -23.67 -8.53 -18.57
C GLU A 135 -23.85 -8.30 -17.07
N HIS A 136 -23.05 -7.40 -16.49
CA HIS A 136 -22.99 -7.18 -15.04
C HIS A 136 -22.85 -5.69 -14.71
N ASP A 137 -23.31 -5.29 -13.52
CA ASP A 137 -22.97 -3.98 -12.96
C ASP A 137 -21.63 -4.09 -12.22
N LEU A 138 -20.65 -3.27 -12.62
CA LEU A 138 -19.30 -3.31 -12.07
C LEU A 138 -19.27 -3.00 -10.56
N LEU A 139 -20.06 -2.01 -10.12
CA LEU A 139 -20.05 -1.60 -8.72
C LEU A 139 -20.77 -2.63 -7.85
N GLU A 140 -21.75 -3.35 -8.40
CA GLU A 140 -22.36 -4.50 -7.73
C GLU A 140 -21.33 -5.61 -7.54
N LEU A 141 -20.56 -5.95 -8.59
CA LEU A 141 -19.49 -6.95 -8.50
C LEU A 141 -18.44 -6.56 -7.45
N ALA A 142 -18.01 -5.29 -7.44
CA ALA A 142 -17.04 -4.80 -6.46
C ALA A 142 -17.60 -4.83 -5.02
N ALA A 143 -18.85 -4.37 -4.83
CA ALA A 143 -19.51 -4.38 -3.53
C ALA A 143 -19.67 -5.81 -3.01
N ARG A 144 -20.09 -6.74 -3.86
CA ARG A 144 -20.22 -8.17 -3.54
C ARG A 144 -18.88 -8.79 -3.19
N THR A 145 -17.86 -8.53 -4.00
CA THR A 145 -16.48 -9.00 -3.77
C THR A 145 -15.97 -8.56 -2.41
N LEU A 146 -16.12 -7.26 -2.10
CA LEU A 146 -15.68 -6.70 -0.82
C LEU A 146 -16.50 -7.27 0.34
N HIS A 147 -17.83 -7.31 0.21
CA HIS A 147 -18.72 -7.86 1.21
C HIS A 147 -18.41 -9.33 1.52
N GLU A 148 -18.29 -10.21 0.53
CA GLU A 148 -18.06 -11.63 0.75
C GLU A 148 -16.72 -11.88 1.46
N ARG A 149 -15.67 -11.14 1.10
CA ARG A 149 -14.33 -11.30 1.68
C ARG A 149 -14.22 -10.88 3.14
N GLN A 150 -15.11 -10.03 3.65
CA GLN A 150 -15.06 -9.66 5.07
C GLN A 150 -15.61 -10.76 5.99
N ALA A 151 -16.18 -11.86 5.48
CA ALA A 151 -16.93 -12.84 6.28
C ALA A 151 -16.12 -13.39 7.47
N GLU A 152 -14.86 -13.75 7.26
CA GLU A 152 -13.98 -14.28 8.32
C GLU A 152 -13.69 -13.22 9.40
N ARG A 153 -13.25 -12.02 8.97
CA ARG A 153 -12.97 -10.88 9.85
C ARG A 153 -14.21 -10.43 10.62
N TYR A 154 -15.38 -10.46 9.99
CA TYR A 154 -16.67 -10.19 10.60
C TYR A 154 -17.02 -11.21 11.69
N GLN A 155 -16.87 -12.50 11.40
CA GLN A 155 -17.09 -13.57 12.38
C GLN A 155 -16.12 -13.42 13.56
N GLN A 156 -14.85 -13.12 13.29
CA GLN A 156 -13.83 -12.90 14.31
C GLN A 156 -14.18 -11.72 15.23
N ALA A 157 -14.60 -10.59 14.67
CA ALA A 157 -14.96 -9.39 15.44
C ALA A 157 -16.22 -9.59 16.29
N THR A 158 -17.26 -10.21 15.72
CA THR A 158 -18.55 -10.41 16.39
C THR A 158 -18.52 -11.51 17.44
N ALA A 159 -17.85 -12.64 17.17
CA ALA A 159 -17.73 -13.75 18.13
C ALA A 159 -17.01 -13.32 19.43
N GLN A 160 -16.13 -12.33 19.34
CA GLN A 160 -15.39 -11.80 20.48
C GLN A 160 -16.03 -10.55 21.09
N GLY A 161 -17.15 -10.06 20.55
CA GLY A 161 -17.82 -8.84 21.03
C GLY A 161 -16.90 -7.63 21.02
N LEU A 162 -16.06 -7.49 19.98
CA LEU A 162 -15.11 -6.39 19.90
C LEU A 162 -15.83 -5.02 19.86
N LYS A 163 -15.26 -4.04 20.57
CA LYS A 163 -15.74 -2.66 20.51
C LYS A 163 -15.67 -2.15 19.06
N GLY A 164 -16.77 -1.56 18.59
CA GLY A 164 -16.89 -1.06 17.21
C GLY A 164 -17.41 -2.10 16.20
N ALA A 165 -17.55 -3.37 16.59
CA ALA A 165 -18.11 -4.39 15.69
C ALA A 165 -19.58 -4.14 15.32
N ASP A 166 -20.37 -3.47 16.18
CA ASP A 166 -21.78 -3.16 15.93
C ASP A 166 -21.98 -2.24 14.70
N GLU A 167 -21.03 -1.30 14.48
CA GLU A 167 -21.02 -0.45 13.29
C GLU A 167 -20.78 -1.31 12.03
N ALA A 168 -19.80 -2.21 12.08
CA ALA A 168 -19.54 -3.15 11.00
C ALA A 168 -20.74 -4.06 10.72
N VAL A 169 -21.45 -4.56 11.74
CA VAL A 169 -22.68 -5.36 11.59
C VAL A 169 -23.73 -4.56 10.82
N THR A 170 -24.02 -3.34 11.26
CA THR A 170 -25.04 -2.47 10.65
C THR A 170 -24.73 -2.17 9.18
N LEU A 171 -23.47 -1.83 8.89
CA LEU A 171 -23.02 -1.50 7.53
C LEU A 171 -23.01 -2.75 6.63
N ARG A 172 -22.64 -3.91 7.18
CA ARG A 172 -22.63 -5.17 6.46
C ARG A 172 -24.07 -5.62 6.11
N ASP A 173 -25.01 -5.48 7.03
CA ASP A 173 -26.43 -5.74 6.77
C ASP A 173 -26.99 -4.78 5.71
N SER A 174 -26.61 -3.50 5.75
CA SER A 174 -27.00 -2.49 4.75
C SER A 174 -26.44 -2.81 3.37
N ALA A 175 -25.19 -3.29 3.30
CA ALA A 175 -24.57 -3.77 2.06
C ALA A 175 -25.33 -4.98 1.50
N GLN A 176 -25.64 -5.98 2.33
CA GLN A 176 -26.40 -7.16 1.91
C GLN A 176 -27.79 -6.78 1.40
N GLN A 177 -28.52 -5.92 2.12
CA GLN A 177 -29.84 -5.45 1.69
C GLN A 177 -29.79 -4.75 0.33
N SER A 178 -28.76 -3.93 0.10
CA SER A 178 -28.56 -3.25 -1.19
C SER A 178 -28.22 -4.24 -2.31
N LEU A 179 -27.39 -5.25 -2.04
CA LEU A 179 -27.06 -6.32 -2.98
C LEU A 179 -28.28 -7.20 -3.33
N ASP A 180 -29.14 -7.51 -2.36
CA ASP A 180 -30.38 -8.24 -2.58
C ASP A 180 -31.36 -7.41 -3.43
N ALA A 181 -31.41 -6.10 -3.20
CA ALA A 181 -32.20 -5.18 -4.01
C ALA A 181 -31.69 -5.11 -5.46
N CYS A 182 -30.37 -5.11 -5.68
CA CYS A 182 -29.79 -5.17 -7.04
C CYS A 182 -30.34 -6.36 -7.84
N ALA A 183 -30.46 -7.54 -7.22
CA ALA A 183 -30.94 -8.75 -7.87
C ALA A 183 -32.39 -8.64 -8.38
N THR A 184 -33.20 -7.75 -7.81
CA THR A 184 -34.61 -7.53 -8.19
C THR A 184 -34.85 -6.24 -8.97
N ALA A 185 -33.79 -5.46 -9.23
CA ALA A 185 -33.86 -4.21 -9.96
C ALA A 185 -34.41 -4.42 -11.40
N GLN A 186 -35.32 -3.54 -11.81
CA GLN A 186 -36.01 -3.64 -13.11
C GLN A 186 -35.28 -2.89 -14.23
N SER A 187 -34.24 -2.12 -13.89
CA SER A 187 -33.44 -1.34 -14.84
C SER A 187 -31.98 -1.24 -14.39
N TRP A 188 -31.07 -1.03 -15.34
CA TRP A 188 -29.65 -0.79 -15.04
C TRP A 188 -29.42 0.49 -14.23
N ALA A 189 -30.22 1.54 -14.45
CA ALA A 189 -30.12 2.76 -13.68
C ALA A 189 -30.48 2.54 -12.20
N ASP A 190 -31.54 1.78 -11.93
CA ASP A 190 -31.92 1.44 -10.56
C ASP A 190 -30.89 0.50 -9.91
N ARG A 191 -30.41 -0.51 -10.66
CA ARG A 191 -29.35 -1.42 -10.20
C ARG A 191 -28.07 -0.64 -9.87
N GLY A 192 -27.66 0.30 -10.70
CA GLY A 192 -26.46 1.12 -10.48
C GLY A 192 -26.54 2.00 -9.22
N ARG A 193 -27.69 2.59 -8.91
CA ARG A 193 -27.87 3.33 -7.64
C ARG A 193 -27.76 2.42 -6.41
N LEU A 194 -28.37 1.23 -6.49
CA LEU A 194 -28.32 0.24 -5.42
C LEU A 194 -26.89 -0.32 -5.26
N ALA A 195 -26.19 -0.53 -6.37
CA ALA A 195 -24.80 -0.96 -6.40
C ALA A 195 -23.85 0.06 -5.77
N ASN A 196 -24.02 1.35 -6.05
CA ASN A 196 -23.30 2.43 -5.35
C ASN A 196 -23.57 2.38 -3.84
N SER A 197 -24.84 2.24 -3.43
CA SER A 197 -25.20 2.15 -2.01
C SER A 197 -24.61 0.91 -1.32
N ALA A 198 -24.57 -0.22 -2.04
CA ALA A 198 -23.93 -1.44 -1.59
C ALA A 198 -22.42 -1.25 -1.42
N LEU A 199 -21.75 -0.61 -2.37
CA LEU A 199 -20.32 -0.36 -2.33
C LEU A 199 -19.93 0.57 -1.17
N GLU A 200 -20.67 1.66 -0.97
CA GLU A 200 -20.48 2.57 0.18
C GLU A 200 -20.60 1.82 1.51
N SER A 201 -21.67 1.03 1.66
CA SER A 201 -21.91 0.26 2.88
C SER A 201 -20.83 -0.82 3.10
N ALA A 202 -20.42 -1.52 2.04
CA ALA A 202 -19.35 -2.51 2.10
C ALA A 202 -17.99 -1.88 2.43
N ALA A 203 -17.69 -0.71 1.87
CA ALA A 203 -16.48 0.05 2.17
C ALA A 203 -16.44 0.49 3.64
N GLY A 204 -17.54 1.06 4.14
CA GLY A 204 -17.66 1.41 5.56
C GLY A 204 -17.52 0.20 6.48
N ALA A 205 -18.14 -0.93 6.14
CA ALA A 205 -18.02 -2.17 6.89
C ALA A 205 -16.57 -2.66 6.97
N GLN A 206 -15.81 -2.61 5.85
CA GLN A 206 -14.40 -2.98 5.83
C GLN A 206 -13.59 -2.13 6.81
N LEU A 207 -13.74 -0.80 6.74
CA LEU A 207 -13.00 0.12 7.60
C LEU A 207 -13.35 -0.04 9.08
N ALA A 208 -14.63 -0.27 9.38
CA ALA A 208 -15.08 -0.55 10.75
C ALA A 208 -14.50 -1.87 11.29
N LEU A 209 -14.41 -2.92 10.46
CA LEU A 209 -13.78 -4.18 10.85
C LEU A 209 -12.27 -4.02 11.08
N ASP A 210 -11.59 -3.34 10.17
CA ASP A 210 -10.15 -3.07 10.29
C ASP A 210 -9.84 -2.30 11.57
N ARG A 211 -10.67 -1.32 11.90
CA ARG A 211 -10.63 -0.60 13.18
C ARG A 211 -10.86 -1.51 14.38
N ALA A 212 -11.92 -2.31 14.38
CA ALA A 212 -12.30 -3.13 15.53
C ALA A 212 -11.21 -4.18 15.84
N LEU A 213 -10.70 -4.84 14.80
CA LEU A 213 -9.76 -5.95 14.92
C LEU A 213 -8.39 -5.55 15.46
N VAL A 214 -8.03 -4.26 15.47
CA VAL A 214 -6.82 -3.76 16.15
C VAL A 214 -6.73 -4.21 17.61
N ALA A 215 -7.87 -4.40 18.29
CA ALA A 215 -7.91 -4.89 19.66
C ALA A 215 -7.29 -6.30 19.82
N GLN A 216 -7.20 -7.06 18.73
CA GLN A 216 -6.59 -8.39 18.67
C GLN A 216 -5.14 -8.38 18.15
N ALA A 217 -4.56 -7.21 17.89
CA ALA A 217 -3.18 -7.13 17.45
C ALA A 217 -2.25 -7.87 18.44
N PRO A 218 -1.23 -8.59 17.95
CA PRO A 218 -0.23 -9.22 18.81
C PRO A 218 0.35 -8.24 19.82
N GLN A 219 0.56 -8.70 21.05
CA GLN A 219 1.09 -7.84 22.13
C GLN A 219 2.51 -7.34 21.83
N ASP A 220 3.26 -8.09 21.02
CA ASP A 220 4.60 -7.74 20.55
C ASP A 220 4.59 -6.94 19.24
N ALA A 221 3.42 -6.63 18.67
CA ALA A 221 3.31 -5.78 17.49
C ALA A 221 3.68 -4.33 17.84
N ILE A 222 4.39 -3.68 16.91
CA ILE A 222 5.00 -2.36 17.14
C ILE A 222 4.32 -1.27 16.32
N ILE A 223 4.44 -0.03 16.79
CA ILE A 223 4.16 1.17 15.99
C ILE A 223 5.48 1.75 15.51
N GLY A 224 5.58 1.98 14.21
CA GLY A 224 6.78 2.48 13.57
C GLY A 224 6.75 4.00 13.36
N VAL A 225 7.93 4.61 13.47
CA VAL A 225 8.19 5.96 12.93
C VAL A 225 9.47 5.93 12.13
N THR A 226 9.61 6.80 11.15
CA THR A 226 10.87 6.91 10.40
C THR A 226 11.64 8.15 10.83
N PHE A 227 12.92 7.97 11.13
CA PHE A 227 13.89 9.03 11.30
C PHE A 227 14.70 9.15 10.01
N THR A 228 14.39 10.17 9.22
CA THR A 228 15.03 10.49 7.93
C THR A 228 16.40 11.15 8.08
N ARG A 229 16.79 11.47 9.31
CA ARG A 229 18.08 12.02 9.74
C ARG A 229 18.32 11.67 11.20
N VAL A 230 19.57 11.82 11.68
CA VAL A 230 19.88 11.69 13.10
C VAL A 230 18.95 12.63 13.90
N PRO A 231 18.11 12.10 14.80
CA PRO A 231 17.18 12.89 15.59
C PRO A 231 17.89 13.60 16.74
N THR A 232 17.26 14.64 17.26
CA THR A 232 17.61 15.21 18.56
C THR A 232 17.11 14.31 19.69
N ALA A 233 17.70 14.43 20.88
CA ALA A 233 17.22 13.70 22.06
C ALA A 233 15.74 13.99 22.39
N ALA A 234 15.27 15.21 22.13
CA ALA A 234 13.88 15.60 22.34
C ALA A 234 12.92 14.90 21.36
N GLU A 235 13.35 14.70 20.10
CA GLU A 235 12.56 13.98 19.09
C GLU A 235 12.46 12.48 19.43
N VAL A 236 13.55 11.87 19.92
CA VAL A 236 13.53 10.49 20.43
C VAL A 236 12.57 10.38 21.62
N ALA A 237 12.66 11.29 22.59
CA ALA A 237 11.77 11.30 23.75
C ALA A 237 10.30 11.51 23.36
N ALA A 238 10.02 12.37 22.36
CA ALA A 238 8.66 12.60 21.87
C ALA A 238 8.06 11.36 21.17
N ALA A 239 8.87 10.57 20.46
CA ALA A 239 8.43 9.32 19.84
C ALA A 239 8.07 8.24 20.87
N LEU A 240 8.74 8.23 22.02
CA LEU A 240 8.55 7.22 23.06
C LEU A 240 7.65 7.69 24.22
N ALA A 241 7.24 8.96 24.22
CA ALA A 241 6.36 9.50 25.23
C ALA A 241 5.01 8.77 25.30
N SER A 242 4.35 8.80 26.45
CA SER A 242 3.03 8.18 26.63
C SER A 242 1.93 8.77 25.74
N ASN A 243 2.11 10.01 25.28
CA ASN A 243 1.26 10.67 24.27
C ASN A 243 1.86 10.63 22.85
N GLY A 244 2.94 9.88 22.65
CA GLY A 244 3.56 9.62 21.36
C GLY A 244 2.79 8.59 20.53
N PRO A 245 3.32 8.16 19.38
CA PRO A 245 2.66 7.26 18.42
C PRO A 245 2.19 5.92 19.01
N GLY A 246 2.87 5.38 20.03
CA GLY A 246 2.44 4.16 20.71
C GLY A 246 1.33 4.36 21.76
N GLY A 247 0.97 5.62 22.07
CA GLY A 247 -0.01 5.98 23.10
C GLY A 247 0.26 5.38 24.48
N GLY A 248 1.53 5.08 24.78
CA GLY A 248 1.96 4.46 26.04
C GLY A 248 1.55 3.00 26.23
N LYS A 249 0.90 2.36 25.25
CA LYS A 249 0.52 0.93 25.32
C LYS A 249 1.29 0.06 24.34
N ARG A 250 1.59 0.59 23.15
CA ARG A 250 2.37 -0.13 22.14
C ARG A 250 3.83 0.28 22.15
N LYS A 251 4.71 -0.70 21.95
CA LYS A 251 6.13 -0.45 21.78
C LYS A 251 6.36 0.28 20.46
N VAL A 252 7.25 1.26 20.48
CA VAL A 252 7.59 2.07 19.30
C VAL A 252 8.93 1.63 18.74
N SER A 253 9.01 1.48 17.43
CA SER A 253 10.27 1.27 16.70
C SER A 253 10.57 2.46 15.81
N ALA A 254 11.80 2.97 15.88
CA ALA A 254 12.28 3.96 14.94
C ALA A 254 13.03 3.27 13.79
N ARG A 255 12.58 3.52 12.56
CA ARG A 255 13.29 3.16 11.34
C ARG A 255 14.31 4.23 11.00
N LEU A 256 15.57 3.84 10.83
CA LEU A 256 16.71 4.74 10.64
C LEU A 256 17.09 4.75 9.16
N VAL A 257 16.95 5.90 8.50
CA VAL A 257 17.40 6.12 7.12
C VAL A 257 18.83 6.63 7.15
N ILE A 258 19.78 5.74 6.85
CA ILE A 258 21.21 6.02 6.98
C ILE A 258 21.76 6.47 5.62
N GLY A 259 22.31 7.67 5.56
CA GLY A 259 22.88 8.23 4.34
C GLY A 259 24.22 7.58 4.00
N ASP A 260 25.27 7.98 4.72
CA ASP A 260 26.64 7.52 4.47
C ASP A 260 27.21 6.73 5.67
N PRO A 261 27.35 5.39 5.57
CA PRO A 261 27.98 4.60 6.63
C PRO A 261 29.48 4.89 6.81
N GLY A 262 30.10 5.62 5.88
CA GLY A 262 31.47 6.13 5.99
C GLY A 262 31.60 7.41 6.81
N ASP A 263 30.49 8.13 7.06
CA ASP A 263 30.50 9.33 7.89
C ASP A 263 30.51 8.96 9.38
N ALA A 264 31.68 9.15 10.02
CA ALA A 264 31.87 8.83 11.43
C ALA A 264 30.96 9.65 12.37
N GLN A 265 30.61 10.88 12.01
CA GLN A 265 29.74 11.73 12.81
C GLN A 265 28.29 11.27 12.69
N GLU A 266 27.83 10.96 11.48
CA GLU A 266 26.48 10.40 11.26
C GLU A 266 26.31 9.09 12.04
N MET A 267 27.27 8.16 11.90
CA MET A 267 27.20 6.85 12.55
C MET A 267 27.32 6.93 14.07
N ALA A 268 28.05 7.89 14.63
CA ALA A 268 28.05 8.15 16.08
C ALA A 268 26.68 8.67 16.55
N GLY A 269 26.04 9.54 15.75
CA GLY A 269 24.68 10.02 15.99
C GLY A 269 23.66 8.89 15.99
N TRP A 270 23.71 8.00 14.99
CA TRP A 270 22.83 6.83 14.93
C TRP A 270 23.06 5.87 16.09
N ARG A 271 24.31 5.61 16.49
CA ARG A 271 24.59 4.78 17.67
C ARG A 271 23.96 5.37 18.94
N THR A 272 24.14 6.67 19.16
CA THR A 272 23.52 7.40 20.28
C THR A 272 22.00 7.31 20.23
N THR A 273 21.41 7.37 19.04
CA THR A 273 19.97 7.23 18.82
C THR A 273 19.48 5.84 19.22
N VAL A 274 20.16 4.78 18.78
CA VAL A 274 19.84 3.38 19.15
C VAL A 274 19.89 3.20 20.67
N GLU A 275 20.98 3.65 21.30
CA GLU A 275 21.13 3.58 22.76
C GLU A 275 20.01 4.35 23.50
N SER A 276 19.64 5.54 23.00
CA SER A 276 18.58 6.37 23.58
C SER A 276 17.18 5.76 23.41
N LEU A 277 16.93 5.08 22.29
CA LEU A 277 15.70 4.32 22.06
C LEU A 277 15.59 3.19 23.08
N HIS A 278 16.64 2.35 23.19
CA HIS A 278 16.66 1.22 24.12
C HIS A 278 16.54 1.64 25.58
N ALA A 279 17.22 2.71 25.99
CA ALA A 279 17.16 3.24 27.34
C ALA A 279 15.74 3.65 27.77
N GLN A 280 14.87 3.94 26.80
CA GLN A 280 13.47 4.33 27.00
C GLN A 280 12.48 3.23 26.60
N GLY A 281 12.97 2.02 26.29
CA GLY A 281 12.14 0.87 25.92
C GLY A 281 11.64 0.86 24.47
N GLY A 282 12.17 1.72 23.60
CA GLY A 282 11.94 1.69 22.15
C GLY A 282 12.77 0.61 21.44
N LEU A 283 12.57 0.48 20.13
CA LEU A 283 13.32 -0.39 19.22
C LEU A 283 13.93 0.42 18.07
N ALA A 284 14.96 -0.15 17.43
CA ALA A 284 15.58 0.39 16.23
C ALA A 284 15.52 -0.61 15.07
N LEU A 285 14.99 -0.15 13.93
CA LEU A 285 15.07 -0.82 12.63
C LEU A 285 16.06 -0.02 11.77
N ALA A 286 17.21 -0.59 11.42
CA ALA A 286 18.16 0.10 10.54
C ALA A 286 17.96 -0.31 9.08
N GLN A 287 17.90 0.69 8.19
CA GLN A 287 17.87 0.44 6.76
C GLN A 287 19.27 0.23 6.20
N ILE A 288 19.46 -0.81 5.39
CA ILE A 288 20.73 -1.02 4.69
C ILE A 288 20.97 0.09 3.66
N CYS A 289 20.00 0.37 2.82
CA CYS A 289 20.10 1.39 1.78
C CYS A 289 18.70 1.91 1.44
N ASP A 290 18.56 3.22 1.30
CA ASP A 290 17.36 3.82 0.73
C ASP A 290 17.22 3.38 -0.73
N SER A 291 15.98 3.14 -1.18
CA SER A 291 15.69 2.65 -2.53
C SER A 291 16.29 3.53 -3.62
N HIS A 292 16.38 4.85 -3.38
CA HIS A 292 16.94 5.81 -4.34
C HIS A 292 18.41 5.55 -4.67
N ASP A 293 19.19 5.07 -3.70
CA ASP A 293 20.64 4.94 -3.83
C ASP A 293 21.07 3.54 -4.33
N VAL A 294 20.16 2.56 -4.35
CA VAL A 294 20.47 1.16 -4.69
C VAL A 294 21.07 1.01 -6.09
N ALA A 295 20.56 1.77 -7.06
CA ALA A 295 20.99 1.73 -8.45
C ALA A 295 22.42 2.27 -8.63
N ALA A 296 22.86 3.19 -7.78
CA ALA A 296 24.18 3.80 -7.84
C ALA A 296 25.28 2.90 -7.26
N LEU A 297 24.92 1.88 -6.48
CA LEU A 297 25.87 1.00 -5.81
C LEU A 297 26.23 -0.21 -6.68
N THR A 298 27.54 -0.39 -6.91
CA THR A 298 28.10 -1.66 -7.39
C THR A 298 27.96 -2.75 -6.34
N ASP A 299 28.10 -4.02 -6.72
CA ASP A 299 28.04 -5.13 -5.76
C ASP A 299 29.09 -5.03 -4.66
N ALA A 300 30.32 -4.64 -4.99
CA ALA A 300 31.39 -4.44 -4.00
C ALA A 300 31.10 -3.27 -3.05
N ALA A 301 30.55 -2.16 -3.57
CA ALA A 301 30.15 -1.02 -2.75
C ALA A 301 28.96 -1.37 -1.83
N TRP A 302 28.03 -2.20 -2.31
CA TRP A 302 26.94 -2.73 -1.52
C TRP A 302 27.45 -3.58 -0.35
N ASP A 303 28.33 -4.55 -0.62
CA ASP A 303 28.87 -5.44 0.42
C ASP A 303 29.68 -4.66 1.46
N ALA A 304 30.50 -3.70 1.02
CA ALA A 304 31.24 -2.80 1.92
C ALA A 304 30.29 -1.95 2.79
N ARG A 305 29.19 -1.47 2.22
CA ARG A 305 28.14 -0.72 2.95
C ARG A 305 27.48 -1.59 4.02
N VAL A 306 27.07 -2.81 3.67
CA VAL A 306 26.48 -3.79 4.60
C VAL A 306 27.43 -4.07 5.77
N ASP A 307 28.72 -4.27 5.49
CA ASP A 307 29.75 -4.53 6.51
C ASP A 307 29.97 -3.33 7.44
N ALA A 308 30.05 -2.13 6.88
CA ALA A 308 30.22 -0.90 7.66
C ALA A 308 29.04 -0.68 8.61
N LEU A 309 27.81 -0.87 8.12
CA LEU A 309 26.59 -0.70 8.90
C LEU A 309 26.48 -1.68 10.07
N ILE A 310 26.62 -2.98 9.81
CA ILE A 310 26.51 -4.02 10.85
C ILE A 310 27.59 -3.84 11.91
N LYS A 311 28.81 -3.47 11.51
CA LYS A 311 29.89 -3.17 12.45
C LYS A 311 29.60 -1.94 13.31
N ALA A 312 29.03 -0.89 12.73
CA ALA A 312 28.82 0.39 13.39
C ALA A 312 27.61 0.39 14.35
N LEU A 313 26.59 -0.40 14.03
CA LEU A 313 25.30 -0.49 14.73
C LEU A 313 25.00 -1.94 15.17
N PRO A 314 25.82 -2.56 16.03
CA PRO A 314 25.69 -3.98 16.37
C PRO A 314 24.43 -4.32 17.18
N ASN A 315 23.77 -3.32 17.76
CA ASN A 315 22.68 -3.51 18.72
C ASN A 315 21.28 -3.23 18.12
N VAL A 316 21.16 -2.94 16.82
CA VAL A 316 19.82 -2.71 16.25
C VAL A 316 18.98 -3.98 16.31
N ASP A 317 17.67 -3.81 16.53
CA ASP A 317 16.74 -4.92 16.76
C ASP A 317 16.31 -5.59 15.46
N ALA A 318 16.31 -4.82 14.37
CA ALA A 318 15.94 -5.28 13.04
C ALA A 318 16.75 -4.57 11.95
N TRP A 319 16.92 -5.26 10.82
CA TRP A 319 17.53 -4.73 9.60
C TRP A 319 16.55 -4.80 8.44
N GLU A 320 16.28 -3.66 7.80
CA GLU A 320 15.63 -3.63 6.49
C GLU A 320 16.68 -3.95 5.43
N ILE A 321 16.67 -5.21 4.98
CA ILE A 321 17.67 -5.81 4.08
C ILE A 321 17.48 -5.39 2.62
N GLY A 322 16.28 -4.92 2.27
CA GLY A 322 15.94 -4.41 0.95
C GLY A 322 14.73 -3.49 1.07
N ASN A 323 14.88 -2.26 0.59
CA ASN A 323 13.84 -1.25 0.62
C ASN A 323 13.18 -1.11 -0.76
N GLU A 324 11.85 -1.04 -0.77
CA GLU A 324 10.99 -0.89 -1.95
C GLU A 324 11.30 -1.87 -3.09
N ILE A 325 11.66 -3.10 -2.75
CA ILE A 325 11.93 -4.16 -3.73
C ILE A 325 10.69 -4.32 -4.63
N GLY A 326 10.91 -4.23 -5.94
CA GLY A 326 9.85 -4.11 -6.94
C GLY A 326 9.71 -2.71 -7.54
N GLY A 327 10.42 -1.70 -7.03
CA GLY A 327 10.56 -0.41 -7.72
C GLY A 327 11.39 -0.53 -9.01
N ASP A 328 10.92 0.08 -10.10
CA ASP A 328 11.59 0.04 -11.41
C ASP A 328 12.88 0.89 -11.45
N TRP A 329 13.03 1.83 -10.53
CA TRP A 329 14.21 2.69 -10.36
C TRP A 329 15.40 1.99 -9.67
N LEU A 330 15.23 0.80 -9.10
CA LEU A 330 16.27 0.12 -8.31
C LEU A 330 17.47 -0.37 -9.12
N GLY A 331 17.37 -0.33 -10.46
CA GLY A 331 18.40 -0.82 -11.35
C GLY A 331 18.52 -2.35 -11.33
N THR A 332 19.74 -2.87 -11.52
CA THR A 332 19.97 -4.31 -11.69
C THR A 332 20.26 -5.04 -10.38
N GLY A 333 19.70 -6.24 -10.24
CA GLY A 333 19.98 -7.18 -9.15
C GLY A 333 19.59 -6.75 -7.72
N PRO A 334 18.52 -5.95 -7.47
CA PRO A 334 18.20 -5.52 -6.11
C PRO A 334 17.86 -6.68 -5.16
N VAL A 335 17.22 -7.75 -5.65
CA VAL A 335 16.94 -8.95 -4.83
C VAL A 335 18.23 -9.68 -4.45
N ALA A 336 19.22 -9.77 -5.34
CA ALA A 336 20.50 -10.39 -5.03
C ALA A 336 21.27 -9.60 -3.97
N LYS A 337 21.25 -8.26 -4.07
CA LYS A 337 21.79 -7.34 -3.05
C LYS A 337 21.10 -7.56 -1.69
N ALA A 338 19.78 -7.58 -1.66
CA ALA A 338 19.01 -7.84 -0.45
C ALA A 338 19.32 -9.22 0.17
N GLN A 339 19.48 -10.26 -0.66
CA GLN A 339 19.84 -11.59 -0.21
C GLN A 339 21.25 -11.62 0.43
N ARG A 340 22.23 -10.91 -0.13
CA ARG A 340 23.57 -10.79 0.48
C ARG A 340 23.52 -10.06 1.81
N ALA A 341 22.75 -8.97 1.90
CA ALA A 341 22.54 -8.26 3.15
C ALA A 341 21.89 -9.17 4.22
N ALA A 342 20.86 -9.92 3.85
CA ALA A 342 20.17 -10.86 4.76
C ALA A 342 21.10 -11.94 5.32
N LYS A 343 21.93 -12.55 4.46
CA LYS A 343 22.95 -13.52 4.89
C LYS A 343 23.92 -12.90 5.88
N ALA A 344 24.44 -11.72 5.55
CA ALA A 344 25.40 -11.03 6.38
C ALA A 344 24.81 -10.59 7.74
N VAL A 345 23.53 -10.24 7.81
CA VAL A 345 22.80 -9.98 9.06
C VAL A 345 22.70 -11.26 9.89
N ARG A 346 22.22 -12.36 9.30
CA ARG A 346 22.02 -13.64 10.00
C ARG A 346 23.31 -14.29 10.49
N GLU A 347 24.39 -14.15 9.73
CA GLU A 347 25.69 -14.73 10.10
C GLU A 347 26.36 -14.00 11.27
N ARG A 348 26.01 -12.72 11.50
CA ARG A 348 26.76 -11.83 12.40
C ARG A 348 25.94 -11.24 13.54
N THR A 349 24.62 -11.37 13.48
CA THR A 349 23.68 -10.79 14.44
C THR A 349 22.51 -11.75 14.67
N SER A 350 21.71 -11.47 15.69
CA SER A 350 20.41 -12.13 15.93
C SER A 350 19.22 -11.21 15.60
N ALA A 351 19.46 -10.14 14.84
CA ALA A 351 18.44 -9.13 14.54
C ALA A 351 17.42 -9.67 13.55
N THR A 352 16.19 -9.16 13.66
CA THR A 352 15.10 -9.48 12.73
C THR A 352 15.43 -8.98 11.33
N THR A 353 15.20 -9.80 10.31
CA THR A 353 15.37 -9.42 8.90
C THR A 353 14.04 -8.97 8.28
N VAL A 354 14.03 -7.75 7.73
CA VAL A 354 12.83 -7.12 7.18
C VAL A 354 13.02 -6.85 5.68
N LEU A 355 12.09 -7.32 4.85
CA LEU A 355 12.05 -7.01 3.42
C LEU A 355 10.86 -6.08 3.14
N THR A 356 11.11 -4.90 2.59
CA THR A 356 10.06 -3.96 2.20
C THR A 356 9.84 -4.02 0.70
N LEU A 357 8.61 -4.33 0.30
CA LEU A 357 8.18 -4.38 -1.09
C LEU A 357 7.45 -3.09 -1.48
N TYR A 358 7.66 -2.62 -2.70
CA TYR A 358 6.95 -1.45 -3.22
C TYR A 358 5.50 -1.80 -3.58
N TYR A 359 4.53 -1.03 -3.07
CA TYR A 359 3.12 -1.25 -3.37
C TYR A 359 2.68 -0.53 -4.65
N GLN A 360 2.27 -1.32 -5.64
CA GLN A 360 1.41 -0.94 -6.77
C GLN A 360 0.84 -2.22 -7.41
N LEU A 361 -0.31 -2.11 -8.08
CA LEU A 361 -1.10 -3.23 -8.64
C LEU A 361 -1.27 -3.15 -10.16
N GLY A 362 -0.37 -2.49 -10.86
CA GLY A 362 -0.37 -2.34 -12.31
C GLY A 362 -0.61 -0.90 -12.79
N GLN A 363 -0.69 0.08 -11.90
CA GLN A 363 -0.81 1.51 -12.26
C GLN A 363 0.45 2.05 -12.96
N ALA A 364 1.58 1.36 -12.85
CA ALA A 364 2.83 1.67 -13.54
C ALA A 364 3.20 0.51 -14.49
N ASP A 365 4.45 0.05 -14.47
CA ASP A 365 4.86 -1.12 -15.25
C ASP A 365 4.34 -2.43 -14.59
N PRO A 366 3.55 -3.26 -15.31
CA PRO A 366 3.05 -4.53 -14.78
C PRO A 366 4.14 -5.53 -14.40
N ALA A 367 5.32 -5.47 -15.03
CA ALA A 367 6.45 -6.31 -14.66
C ALA A 367 6.94 -6.03 -13.24
N TYR A 368 6.67 -4.83 -12.72
CA TYR A 368 7.04 -4.35 -11.40
C TYR A 368 5.87 -4.30 -10.42
N SER A 369 4.68 -4.81 -10.81
CA SER A 369 3.55 -4.97 -9.88
C SER A 369 3.97 -5.84 -8.71
N LEU A 370 3.51 -5.50 -7.50
CA LEU A 370 3.92 -6.11 -6.24
C LEU A 370 3.98 -7.64 -6.33
N PHE A 371 2.87 -8.28 -6.71
CA PHE A 371 2.76 -9.74 -6.72
C PHE A 371 3.43 -10.38 -7.93
N SER A 372 3.34 -9.76 -9.12
CA SER A 372 4.03 -10.23 -10.33
C SER A 372 5.55 -10.22 -10.15
N TYR A 373 6.09 -9.16 -9.56
CA TYR A 373 7.52 -9.05 -9.27
C TYR A 373 7.95 -10.01 -8.17
N ALA A 374 7.19 -10.09 -7.06
CA ALA A 374 7.52 -10.99 -5.95
C ALA A 374 7.51 -12.47 -6.39
N ALA A 375 6.53 -12.88 -7.20
CA ALA A 375 6.46 -14.25 -7.72
C ALA A 375 7.67 -14.59 -8.62
N ARG A 376 8.10 -13.64 -9.46
CA ARG A 376 9.20 -13.83 -10.42
C ARG A 376 10.59 -13.78 -9.79
N GLU A 377 10.84 -12.76 -8.97
CA GLU A 377 12.18 -12.37 -8.52
C GLU A 377 12.49 -12.79 -7.08
N VAL A 378 11.51 -12.68 -6.17
CA VAL A 378 11.71 -12.98 -4.74
C VAL A 378 11.55 -14.48 -4.54
N ARG A 379 12.59 -15.25 -4.86
CA ARG A 379 12.59 -16.72 -4.81
C ARG A 379 12.77 -17.26 -3.40
N GLN A 380 12.59 -18.56 -3.23
CA GLN A 380 12.71 -19.25 -1.94
C GLN A 380 14.01 -18.93 -1.18
N SER A 381 15.14 -18.79 -1.90
CA SER A 381 16.46 -18.53 -1.32
C SER A 381 16.61 -17.19 -0.60
N ILE A 382 15.74 -16.22 -0.85
CA ILE A 382 15.63 -14.99 -0.05
C ILE A 382 14.46 -15.06 0.92
N ARG A 383 13.33 -15.71 0.56
CA ARG A 383 12.16 -15.84 1.45
C ARG A 383 12.52 -16.51 2.78
N GLU A 384 13.36 -17.54 2.77
CA GLU A 384 13.84 -18.22 3.99
C GLU A 384 14.73 -17.35 4.87
N LEU A 385 15.22 -16.23 4.34
CA LEU A 385 16.07 -15.29 5.06
C LEU A 385 15.29 -14.09 5.60
N VAL A 386 13.96 -14.04 5.43
CA VAL A 386 13.11 -12.89 5.77
C VAL A 386 12.15 -13.26 6.90
N ASP A 387 12.31 -12.63 8.06
CA ASP A 387 11.43 -12.84 9.22
C ASP A 387 10.15 -11.98 9.10
N VAL A 388 10.25 -10.82 8.45
CA VAL A 388 9.14 -9.87 8.26
C VAL A 388 9.12 -9.39 6.82
N VAL A 389 7.97 -9.47 6.17
CA VAL A 389 7.74 -8.79 4.88
C VAL A 389 6.76 -7.63 5.10
N GLY A 390 7.11 -6.47 4.56
CA GLY A 390 6.30 -5.28 4.69
C GLY A 390 6.07 -4.56 3.37
N LEU A 391 5.09 -3.66 3.38
CA LEU A 391 4.79 -2.79 2.24
C LEU A 391 5.30 -1.37 2.48
N SER A 392 5.88 -0.78 1.43
CA SER A 392 6.00 0.67 1.27
C SER A 392 4.77 1.18 0.54
N VAL A 393 3.97 2.00 1.23
CA VAL A 393 2.67 2.46 0.77
C VAL A 393 2.61 3.98 0.76
N TYR A 394 2.21 4.54 -0.38
CA TYR A 394 1.96 5.97 -0.54
C TYR A 394 0.53 6.19 -1.06
N PRO A 395 -0.51 6.21 -0.20
CA PRO A 395 -1.92 6.30 -0.63
C PRO A 395 -2.26 7.57 -1.41
N GLN A 396 -1.41 8.59 -1.36
CA GLN A 396 -1.53 9.80 -2.18
C GLN A 396 -1.17 9.56 -3.66
N LEU A 397 -0.33 8.55 -3.92
CA LEU A 397 0.21 8.21 -5.24
C LEU A 397 -0.38 6.92 -5.83
N HIS A 398 -0.62 5.91 -4.98
CA HIS A 398 -1.23 4.63 -5.35
C HIS A 398 -2.38 4.29 -4.40
N PRO A 399 -3.60 4.04 -4.89
CA PRO A 399 -4.72 3.77 -4.00
C PRO A 399 -4.55 2.40 -3.32
N LEU A 400 -4.79 2.35 -2.01
CA LEU A 400 -4.88 1.09 -1.26
C LEU A 400 -6.29 0.97 -0.66
N GLY A 401 -6.62 1.83 0.29
CA GLY A 401 -7.97 1.99 0.83
C GLY A 401 -8.62 0.66 1.24
N THR A 402 -9.84 0.40 0.79
CA THR A 402 -10.60 -0.83 1.10
C THR A 402 -9.93 -2.13 0.64
N ALA A 403 -8.95 -2.08 -0.28
CA ALA A 403 -8.19 -3.28 -0.67
C ALA A 403 -7.08 -3.65 0.31
N ALA A 404 -6.79 -2.84 1.32
CA ALA A 404 -5.67 -3.05 2.25
C ALA A 404 -5.66 -4.48 2.82
N ASP A 405 -6.79 -4.95 3.35
CA ASP A 405 -6.89 -6.30 3.91
C ASP A 405 -6.65 -7.40 2.87
N ARG A 406 -7.20 -7.27 1.66
CA ARG A 406 -7.02 -8.26 0.59
C ARG A 406 -5.56 -8.30 0.11
N VAL A 407 -4.92 -7.15 -0.05
CA VAL A 407 -3.50 -7.06 -0.42
C VAL A 407 -2.62 -7.66 0.66
N LEU A 408 -2.85 -7.33 1.94
CA LEU A 408 -2.07 -7.88 3.05
C LEU A 408 -2.30 -9.39 3.22
N SER A 409 -3.51 -9.89 2.97
CA SER A 409 -3.81 -11.34 2.99
C SER A 409 -3.17 -12.10 1.84
N ALA A 410 -3.10 -11.51 0.65
CA ALA A 410 -2.34 -12.07 -0.47
C ALA A 410 -0.83 -12.06 -0.18
N LEU A 411 -0.33 -11.03 0.51
CA LEU A 411 1.06 -10.96 0.94
C LEU A 411 1.41 -12.05 1.97
N ASP A 412 0.57 -12.25 2.99
CA ASP A 412 0.67 -13.36 3.95
C ASP A 412 0.70 -14.72 3.24
N THR A 413 -0.22 -14.94 2.31
CA THR A 413 -0.26 -16.17 1.50
C THR A 413 1.02 -16.38 0.70
N ALA A 414 1.60 -15.31 0.14
CA ALA A 414 2.86 -15.39 -0.59
C ALA A 414 4.05 -15.64 0.35
N PHE A 415 4.05 -15.12 1.56
CA PHE A 415 5.16 -15.20 2.51
C PHE A 415 4.75 -15.87 3.84
N PRO A 416 4.33 -17.15 3.83
CA PRO A 416 3.69 -17.80 4.97
C PRO A 416 4.62 -18.06 6.17
N SER A 417 5.92 -17.79 6.03
CA SER A 417 6.91 -17.92 7.11
C SER A 417 7.31 -16.56 7.70
N SER A 418 6.80 -15.47 7.16
CA SER A 418 7.13 -14.12 7.58
C SER A 418 5.93 -13.49 8.28
N ARG A 419 6.20 -12.62 9.26
CA ARG A 419 5.16 -11.72 9.78
C ARG A 419 4.91 -10.57 8.81
N ILE A 420 3.72 -9.98 8.85
CA ILE A 420 3.28 -8.94 7.92
C ILE A 420 3.34 -7.55 8.55
N ALA A 421 3.75 -6.55 7.76
CA ALA A 421 3.90 -5.18 8.22
C ALA A 421 3.56 -4.13 7.14
N VAL A 422 3.37 -2.89 7.58
CA VAL A 422 3.49 -1.70 6.71
C VAL A 422 4.74 -0.97 7.15
N THR A 423 5.84 -1.26 6.46
CA THR A 423 7.21 -0.85 6.83
C THR A 423 7.59 0.53 6.29
N GLU A 424 6.74 1.14 5.49
CA GLU A 424 6.82 2.54 5.11
C GLU A 424 5.43 3.06 4.74
N LEU A 425 5.01 4.17 5.36
CA LEU A 425 3.77 4.86 5.03
C LEU A 425 4.04 6.35 4.87
N GLY A 426 3.89 6.86 3.65
CA GLY A 426 4.04 8.27 3.32
C GLY A 426 2.74 8.89 2.83
N TYR A 427 2.36 10.03 3.40
CA TYR A 427 1.15 10.75 3.00
C TYR A 427 1.19 12.23 3.42
N GLY A 428 0.70 13.12 2.55
CA GLY A 428 0.43 14.52 2.87
C GLY A 428 1.67 15.38 3.07
N ALA A 429 2.77 15.03 2.40
CA ALA A 429 4.01 15.81 2.40
C ALA A 429 4.14 16.64 1.11
N GLU A 430 4.92 17.73 1.19
CA GLU A 430 5.04 18.72 0.12
C GLU A 430 5.51 18.12 -1.21
N ASP A 431 6.42 17.17 -1.12
CA ASP A 431 7.03 16.44 -2.23
C ASP A 431 6.06 15.45 -2.91
N LEU A 432 4.92 15.15 -2.29
CA LEU A 432 3.85 14.33 -2.87
C LEU A 432 2.75 15.17 -3.54
N ASN A 433 2.75 16.50 -3.36
CA ASN A 433 1.62 17.37 -3.75
C ASN A 433 1.28 17.35 -5.25
N ALA A 434 2.24 16.99 -6.10
CA ALA A 434 2.03 16.85 -7.54
C ALA A 434 1.21 15.59 -7.92
N GLY A 435 1.10 14.63 -7.00
CA GLY A 435 0.37 13.39 -7.22
C GLY A 435 -1.15 13.54 -7.33
N PRO A 436 -1.84 12.42 -7.61
CA PRO A 436 -3.27 12.40 -7.89
C PRO A 436 -4.15 12.58 -6.65
N TRP A 437 -3.61 12.47 -5.43
CA TRP A 437 -4.38 12.54 -4.18
C TRP A 437 -5.52 11.51 -4.14
N TRP A 438 -5.19 10.24 -4.37
CA TRP A 438 -6.20 9.17 -4.36
C TRP A 438 -6.96 9.12 -3.04
N PHE A 439 -6.25 9.05 -1.92
CA PHE A 439 -6.91 9.08 -0.63
C PHE A 439 -7.06 10.52 -0.11
N GLY A 440 -8.19 10.82 0.55
CA GLY A 440 -8.39 12.10 1.25
C GLY A 440 -8.52 13.33 0.34
N SER A 441 -8.17 14.51 0.87
CA SER A 441 -8.27 15.78 0.14
C SER A 441 -7.02 16.64 0.31
N ALA A 442 -6.55 17.22 -0.79
CA ALA A 442 -5.48 18.23 -0.80
C ALA A 442 -5.89 19.52 -0.06
N SER A 443 -7.18 19.79 0.10
CA SER A 443 -7.68 20.99 0.79
C SER A 443 -7.71 20.84 2.31
N ASP A 444 -7.66 19.61 2.83
CA ASP A 444 -7.63 19.32 4.26
C ASP A 444 -6.66 18.15 4.56
N PRO A 445 -5.34 18.42 4.52
CA PRO A 445 -4.32 17.40 4.73
C PRO A 445 -4.32 16.84 6.15
N VAL A 446 -4.86 17.57 7.15
CA VAL A 446 -4.92 17.10 8.55
C VAL A 446 -5.89 15.93 8.67
N VAL A 447 -7.13 16.13 8.18
CA VAL A 447 -8.16 15.10 8.20
C VAL A 447 -7.74 13.91 7.34
N ALA A 448 -7.20 14.18 6.16
CA ALA A 448 -6.74 13.14 5.26
C ALA A 448 -5.61 12.29 5.85
N ARG A 449 -4.63 12.92 6.50
CA ARG A 449 -3.53 12.23 7.19
C ARG A 449 -4.03 11.36 8.32
N THR A 450 -4.97 11.87 9.11
CA THR A 450 -5.60 11.12 10.21
C THR A 450 -6.31 9.89 9.67
N ALA A 451 -7.13 10.05 8.62
CA ALA A 451 -7.84 8.93 8.00
C ALA A 451 -6.88 7.87 7.41
N VAL A 452 -5.81 8.28 6.72
CA VAL A 452 -4.79 7.34 6.20
C VAL A 452 -4.08 6.60 7.33
N ALA A 453 -3.66 7.33 8.37
CA ALA A 453 -3.04 6.74 9.55
C ALA A 453 -3.98 5.71 10.19
N GLU A 454 -5.26 6.04 10.38
CA GLU A 454 -6.24 5.14 10.96
C GLU A 454 -6.48 3.89 10.10
N HIS A 455 -6.75 4.07 8.81
CA HIS A 455 -7.15 2.98 7.91
C HIS A 455 -6.02 1.97 7.70
N VAL A 456 -4.82 2.45 7.33
CA VAL A 456 -3.70 1.57 7.01
C VAL A 456 -3.19 0.86 8.27
N THR A 457 -3.16 1.57 9.41
CA THR A 457 -2.79 0.98 10.70
C THR A 457 -3.81 -0.06 11.14
N GLY A 458 -5.11 0.22 10.98
CA GLY A 458 -6.20 -0.71 11.30
C GLY A 458 -6.09 -2.00 10.51
N ALA A 459 -5.99 -1.90 9.19
CA ALA A 459 -5.89 -3.06 8.30
C ALA A 459 -4.66 -3.92 8.63
N ALA A 460 -3.51 -3.29 8.87
CA ALA A 460 -2.26 -4.00 9.13
C ALA A 460 -2.18 -4.62 10.54
N LEU A 461 -2.65 -3.93 11.58
CA LEU A 461 -2.54 -4.42 12.97
C LEU A 461 -3.73 -5.28 13.39
N GLY A 462 -4.86 -5.23 12.67
CA GLY A 462 -6.00 -6.11 12.91
C GLY A 462 -5.76 -7.58 12.52
N ARG A 463 -4.51 -7.97 12.26
CA ARG A 463 -4.12 -9.32 11.85
C ARG A 463 -3.33 -10.02 12.95
N SER A 464 -3.47 -11.35 13.05
CA SER A 464 -2.81 -12.17 14.08
C SER A 464 -1.31 -12.34 13.85
N ASP A 465 -0.84 -12.15 12.62
CA ASP A 465 0.54 -12.23 12.17
C ASP A 465 1.26 -10.87 12.14
N ALA A 466 0.55 -9.77 12.46
CA ALA A 466 1.06 -8.42 12.34
C ALA A 466 2.36 -8.21 13.14
N TRP A 467 3.42 -7.76 12.49
CA TRP A 467 4.68 -7.36 13.15
C TRP A 467 4.67 -5.89 13.56
N GLY A 468 4.28 -5.00 12.64
CA GLY A 468 4.30 -3.58 12.92
C GLY A 468 3.69 -2.74 11.81
N ALA A 469 2.98 -1.69 12.19
CA ALA A 469 2.43 -0.72 11.26
C ALA A 469 1.96 0.56 11.96
N PRO A 470 1.91 1.69 11.24
CA PRO A 470 2.74 1.94 10.08
C PRO A 470 4.16 2.28 10.55
N PHE A 471 5.13 2.34 9.64
CA PHE A 471 6.34 3.12 9.85
C PHE A 471 6.16 4.46 9.14
N TRP A 472 5.70 5.47 9.89
CA TRP A 472 5.35 6.77 9.30
C TRP A 472 6.59 7.50 8.77
N TRP A 473 6.65 7.73 7.46
CA TRP A 473 7.84 8.23 6.77
C TRP A 473 8.23 9.66 7.19
N TYR A 474 7.26 10.57 7.25
CA TYR A 474 7.48 12.00 7.52
C TYR A 474 7.37 12.36 9.01
N TYR A 475 7.74 11.44 9.92
CA TYR A 475 7.42 11.61 11.34
C TYR A 475 8.11 12.83 11.97
N LEU A 476 9.38 13.06 11.64
CA LEU A 476 10.15 14.18 12.21
C LEU A 476 9.55 15.52 11.79
N GLU A 477 9.13 15.64 10.53
CA GLU A 477 8.51 16.83 9.97
C GLU A 477 7.11 17.04 10.57
N ASP A 478 6.27 16.00 10.57
CA ASP A 478 4.88 16.09 11.01
C ASP A 478 4.73 16.29 12.51
N GLN A 479 5.66 15.78 13.32
CA GLN A 479 5.61 15.92 14.77
C GLN A 479 5.94 17.34 15.25
N VAL A 480 6.72 18.11 14.46
CA VAL A 480 7.13 19.49 14.78
C VAL A 480 6.04 20.52 14.41
N GLY A 481 4.98 20.10 13.69
CA GLY A 481 3.82 20.93 13.40
C GLY A 481 3.80 21.56 12.00
N THR A 482 4.21 20.80 10.98
CA THR A 482 3.96 21.14 9.56
C THR A 482 2.47 21.39 9.28
N PRO A 483 2.12 22.05 8.15
CA PRO A 483 0.74 22.10 7.68
C PRO A 483 0.19 20.66 7.57
N GLY A 484 -0.81 20.31 8.38
CA GLY A 484 -1.29 18.93 8.53
C GLY A 484 -1.35 18.41 9.97
N GLY A 485 -0.75 19.12 10.93
CA GLY A 485 -0.86 18.77 12.35
C GLY A 485 -0.04 17.54 12.76
N LYS A 486 0.04 17.29 14.07
CA LYS A 486 0.83 16.18 14.61
C LYS A 486 0.20 14.84 14.27
N VAL A 487 1.00 13.92 13.72
CA VAL A 487 0.53 12.57 13.36
C VAL A 487 0.47 11.60 14.54
N ALA A 488 1.28 11.82 15.58
CA ALA A 488 1.37 10.92 16.73
C ALA A 488 0.02 10.61 17.41
N PRO A 489 -0.90 11.58 17.62
CA PRO A 489 -2.22 11.28 18.18
C PRO A 489 -3.07 10.34 17.30
N ALA A 490 -3.02 10.49 15.98
CA ALA A 490 -3.74 9.61 15.05
C ALA A 490 -3.18 8.18 15.10
N LEU A 491 -1.85 8.03 15.10
CA LEU A 491 -1.19 6.73 15.27
C LEU A 491 -1.49 6.10 16.63
N ALA A 492 -1.54 6.89 17.70
CA ALA A 492 -1.89 6.43 19.03
C ALA A 492 -3.34 5.96 19.13
N ALA A 493 -4.28 6.67 18.50
CA ALA A 493 -5.68 6.28 18.47
C ALA A 493 -5.88 5.00 17.64
N ALA A 494 -5.31 4.98 16.43
CA ALA A 494 -5.38 3.85 15.53
C ALA A 494 -4.73 2.59 16.10
N SER A 495 -3.65 2.74 16.86
CA SER A 495 -2.97 1.61 17.49
C SER A 495 -3.71 1.08 18.71
N ASN A 496 -4.37 1.92 19.50
CA ASN A 496 -4.91 1.46 20.77
C ASN A 496 -6.36 0.98 20.73
N GLY A 497 -6.92 0.85 19.52
CA GLY A 497 -8.29 0.39 19.32
C GLY A 497 -9.30 1.38 19.91
N PHE A 498 -9.36 2.56 19.29
CA PHE A 498 -10.38 3.64 19.40
C PHE A 498 -11.19 3.72 20.70
#